data_AF-A0A387BEP6-F1
#
_entry.id   AF-A0A387BEP6-F1
#
_cell.length_a   1.000
_cell.length_b   1.000
_cell.length_c   1.000
_cell.angle_alpha   90.00
_cell.angle_beta   90.00
_cell.angle_gamma   90.00
#
_symmetry.space_group_name_H-M   'P 1'
#
loop_
_entity.id
_entity.type
_entity.pdbx_description
1 polymer ?
#
loop_
_entity_poly.entity_id
_entity_poly.type
_entity_poly.pdbx_seq_one_letter_code
_entity_poly.pdbx_strand_id
1 'polypeptide(L)'
;MFIGLVGGLLTGISPCILPVLPVVFLGGASRGVAAPTGPDAVPSRARPLLIVLGLTVSFALFTLLGTAILSLLQLPADLIRWLGLIVLVLLGLAMIVPAIGHWVEKPFARIPQRYVSPDRGGFVLGLALGAVFVPCAGPVLAAITVAGATGELGPGTIALTLAFAVGCAIPLLVFALAGRQLATRIAAFRTRQRLVQVASGAVMIALAVALTFNVSDVIQRLIPNYTEALAAAAGSGVSEALGESRADDALFQCQLHATYDVIEGDDCGPAPEFAGIQEWLNTPGGEPLTIAGLAGRVVLVDFWAYSCINCQRELPHVQAWAEAYANAGFTAIGVHTPEYAFEHVVDNVRAGAERIGVTFPIAIDNDYGTWNAYDNDVWPASYLVDATGEVRYVFYGEGSSTYEEQLIRELLVEAEPDAALPAAVQLPDTTPTDPRQSRETYLGADRVAYYAGGGDYGVGEHDFADAVGLPDGGFQLEGTWTVGPESLTSGAGASIRLDYRAAKVYLDVGGEGTLTVHQGSRTETIEVSGPPNLATLVSRAEPADGELTVELSPGLDAYSFTFG
;
A
#
# COMPACT_ATOMS: atom_id res chain seq x y z
N MET A 1 -12.71 18.05 0.54
CA MET A 1 -12.33 19.39 -0.01
C MET A 1 -10.97 19.85 0.48
N PHE A 2 -10.69 19.82 1.80
CA PHE A 2 -9.39 20.18 2.38
C PHE A 2 -8.23 19.31 1.87
N ILE A 3 -8.42 17.98 1.83
CA ILE A 3 -7.45 17.02 1.27
C ILE A 3 -7.05 17.39 -0.17
N GLY A 4 -8.03 17.74 -1.02
CA GLY A 4 -7.77 18.19 -2.39
C GLY A 4 -6.91 19.46 -2.42
N LEU A 5 -7.25 20.47 -1.60
CA LEU A 5 -6.51 21.73 -1.55
C LEU A 5 -5.05 21.55 -1.09
N VAL A 6 -4.82 20.71 -0.08
CA VAL A 6 -3.47 20.40 0.42
C VAL A 6 -2.69 19.55 -0.59
N GLY A 7 -3.30 18.53 -1.18
CA GLY A 7 -2.69 17.73 -2.24
C GLY A 7 -2.30 18.59 -3.46
N GLY A 8 -3.12 19.58 -3.81
CA GLY A 8 -2.83 20.56 -4.85
C GLY A 8 -1.65 21.47 -4.49
N LEU A 9 -1.56 21.90 -3.23
CA LEU A 9 -0.45 22.73 -2.74
C LEU A 9 0.88 21.97 -2.81
N LEU A 10 0.88 20.70 -2.37
CA LEU A 10 2.05 19.83 -2.36
C LEU A 10 2.51 19.49 -3.79
N THR A 11 1.57 19.12 -4.67
CA THR A 11 1.89 18.91 -6.09
C THR A 11 2.43 20.18 -6.72
N GLY A 12 1.91 21.36 -6.37
CA GLY A 12 2.39 22.70 -6.75
C GLY A 12 3.85 23.01 -6.39
N ILE A 13 4.43 22.30 -5.42
CA ILE A 13 5.83 22.45 -4.96
C ILE A 13 6.70 21.25 -5.43
N SER A 14 6.09 20.24 -6.05
CA SER A 14 6.76 19.00 -6.47
C SER A 14 7.93 19.28 -7.45
N PRO A 15 9.03 18.50 -7.35
CA PRO A 15 10.17 18.57 -8.26
C PRO A 15 9.80 18.43 -9.75
N CYS A 16 8.60 17.96 -10.09
CA CYS A 16 8.07 17.94 -11.46
C CYS A 16 7.79 19.34 -12.04
N ILE A 17 7.54 20.36 -11.20
CA ILE A 17 7.12 21.71 -11.62
C ILE A 17 8.33 22.65 -11.77
N LEU A 18 9.35 22.40 -10.96
CA LEU A 18 10.57 23.18 -10.91
C LEU A 18 11.26 23.32 -12.29
N PRO A 19 11.20 22.30 -13.18
CA PRO A 19 11.70 22.40 -14.55
C PRO A 19 10.88 23.26 -15.51
N VAL A 20 9.59 23.47 -15.23
CA VAL A 20 8.64 24.24 -16.08
C VAL A 20 8.60 25.72 -15.67
N LEU A 21 9.03 26.03 -14.43
CA LEU A 21 9.18 27.40 -13.92
C LEU A 21 9.86 28.36 -14.90
N PRO A 22 10.99 28.03 -15.57
CA PRO A 22 11.62 28.92 -16.53
C PRO A 22 10.70 29.32 -17.69
N VAL A 23 9.85 28.40 -18.18
CA VAL A 23 8.90 28.67 -19.27
C VAL A 23 7.74 29.53 -18.78
N VAL A 24 7.24 29.31 -17.58
CA VAL A 24 6.18 30.14 -16.97
C VAL A 24 6.69 31.54 -16.63
N PHE A 25 7.91 31.63 -16.09
CA PHE A 25 8.61 32.90 -15.85
C PHE A 25 8.84 33.66 -17.15
N LEU A 26 9.25 32.96 -18.22
CA LEU A 26 9.45 33.55 -19.52
C LEU A 26 8.13 33.89 -20.19
N GLY A 27 7.07 33.09 -20.12
CA GLY A 27 5.74 33.42 -20.66
C GLY A 27 5.07 34.58 -19.92
N GLY A 28 5.35 34.74 -18.62
CA GLY A 28 4.93 35.89 -17.81
C GLY A 28 5.77 37.15 -18.03
N ALA A 29 7.02 37.02 -18.49
CA ALA A 29 7.94 38.13 -18.76
C ALA A 29 8.07 38.48 -20.25
N SER A 30 7.78 37.54 -21.15
CA SER A 30 7.90 37.70 -22.59
C SER A 30 6.72 38.51 -23.08
N ARG A 31 7.02 39.73 -23.52
CA ARG A 31 6.23 40.38 -24.56
C ARG A 31 6.18 39.40 -25.72
N GLY A 32 5.02 38.77 -25.94
CA GLY A 32 4.81 37.90 -27.08
C GLY A 32 5.29 38.57 -28.37
N VAL A 33 5.94 37.77 -29.21
CA VAL A 33 6.45 38.18 -30.52
C VAL A 33 5.32 38.84 -31.31
N ALA A 34 5.60 40.07 -31.78
CA ALA A 34 4.75 40.95 -32.61
C ALA A 34 3.48 41.55 -31.97
N ALA A 35 3.65 42.64 -31.22
CA ALA A 35 2.63 43.68 -31.09
C ALA A 35 3.26 45.05 -31.44
N PRO A 36 2.65 45.89 -32.30
CA PRO A 36 3.24 47.16 -32.71
C PRO A 36 3.36 48.11 -31.52
N THR A 37 4.46 48.86 -31.48
CA THR A 37 4.74 49.91 -30.50
C THR A 37 3.67 51.02 -30.55
N GLY A 38 2.85 51.13 -29.52
CA GLY A 38 1.96 52.27 -29.25
C GLY A 38 1.90 52.55 -27.74
N PRO A 39 1.56 53.78 -27.30
CA PRO A 39 1.83 54.26 -25.94
C PRO A 39 0.88 53.73 -24.85
N ASP A 40 -0.14 52.93 -25.18
CA ASP A 40 -1.26 52.64 -24.28
C ASP A 40 -1.38 51.15 -23.89
N ALA A 41 -0.32 50.54 -23.36
CA ALA A 41 -0.38 49.18 -22.81
C ALA A 41 -0.45 49.21 -21.27
N VAL A 42 -1.66 49.21 -20.72
CA VAL A 42 -1.94 49.09 -19.28
C VAL A 42 -1.40 47.75 -18.73
N PRO A 43 -0.67 47.72 -17.60
CA PRO A 43 -0.11 46.49 -17.05
C PRO A 43 -1.21 45.69 -16.34
N SER A 44 -1.95 44.84 -17.06
CA SER A 44 -3.04 44.08 -16.43
C SER A 44 -2.49 43.01 -15.48
N ARG A 45 -2.70 43.19 -14.17
CA ARG A 45 -2.51 42.16 -13.12
C ARG A 45 -3.32 40.88 -13.36
N ALA A 46 -4.25 40.90 -14.31
CA ALA A 46 -5.13 39.79 -14.69
C ALA A 46 -4.48 38.69 -15.52
N ARG A 47 -3.32 38.91 -16.17
CA ARG A 47 -2.71 37.90 -17.06
C ARG A 47 -2.24 36.61 -16.37
N PRO A 48 -1.52 36.65 -15.22
CA PRO A 48 -1.18 35.45 -14.47
C PRO A 48 -2.43 34.70 -14.00
N LEU A 49 -3.46 35.44 -13.59
CA LEU A 49 -4.74 34.88 -13.13
C LEU A 49 -5.48 34.17 -14.27
N LEU A 50 -5.42 34.70 -15.50
CA LEU A 50 -5.98 34.07 -16.70
C LEU A 50 -5.20 32.81 -17.14
N ILE A 51 -3.88 32.76 -16.93
CA ILE A 51 -3.06 31.56 -17.20
C ILE A 51 -3.44 30.45 -16.21
N VAL A 52 -3.50 30.79 -14.92
CA VAL A 52 -3.87 29.86 -13.85
C VAL A 52 -5.29 29.34 -14.05
N LEU A 53 -6.25 30.21 -14.39
CA LEU A 53 -7.62 29.82 -14.68
C LEU A 53 -7.74 28.94 -15.94
N GLY A 54 -6.89 29.15 -16.94
CA GLY A 54 -6.80 28.25 -18.10
C GLY A 54 -6.23 26.89 -17.75
N LEU A 55 -5.21 26.85 -16.90
CA LEU A 55 -4.59 25.61 -16.44
C LEU A 55 -5.53 24.78 -15.58
N THR A 56 -6.25 25.38 -14.64
CA THR A 56 -7.21 24.68 -13.77
C THR A 56 -8.38 24.11 -14.56
N VAL A 57 -8.93 24.88 -15.50
CA VAL A 57 -10.04 24.44 -16.36
C VAL A 57 -9.62 23.30 -17.28
N SER A 58 -8.44 23.40 -17.91
CA SER A 58 -7.91 22.32 -18.77
C SER A 58 -7.66 21.05 -17.98
N PHE A 59 -6.99 21.18 -16.83
CA PHE A 59 -6.67 20.04 -15.98
C PHE A 59 -7.94 19.33 -15.50
N ALA A 60 -8.92 20.06 -14.98
CA ALA A 60 -10.19 19.47 -14.56
C ALA A 60 -10.92 18.78 -15.73
N LEU A 61 -10.95 19.43 -16.91
CA LEU A 61 -11.62 18.87 -18.09
C LEU A 61 -10.94 17.59 -18.60
N PHE A 62 -9.62 17.59 -18.74
CA PHE A 62 -8.88 16.42 -19.24
C PHE A 62 -8.87 15.27 -18.24
N THR A 63 -8.77 15.56 -16.94
CA THR A 63 -8.87 14.54 -15.90
C THR A 63 -10.26 13.89 -15.91
N LEU A 64 -11.33 14.68 -15.86
CA LEU A 64 -12.71 14.15 -15.88
C LEU A 64 -13.02 13.39 -17.17
N LEU A 65 -12.59 13.92 -18.32
CA LEU A 65 -12.78 13.26 -19.61
C LEU A 65 -11.97 11.96 -19.70
N GLY A 66 -10.75 11.94 -19.18
CA GLY A 66 -9.90 10.76 -19.12
C GLY A 66 -10.52 9.65 -18.27
N THR A 67 -10.98 9.98 -17.07
CA THR A 67 -11.69 9.06 -16.18
C THR A 67 -12.98 8.52 -16.80
N ALA A 68 -13.77 9.38 -17.47
CA ALA A 68 -14.99 8.97 -18.14
C ALA A 68 -14.74 8.06 -19.36
N ILE A 69 -13.65 8.27 -20.10
CA ILE A 69 -13.26 7.40 -21.21
C ILE A 69 -12.76 6.04 -20.70
N LEU A 70 -12.01 6.04 -19.60
CA LEU A 70 -11.51 4.82 -18.95
C LEU A 70 -12.65 3.91 -18.48
N SER A 71 -13.65 4.48 -17.79
CA SER A 71 -14.78 3.72 -17.29
C SER A 71 -15.65 3.15 -18.40
N LEU A 72 -15.72 3.81 -19.57
CA LEU A 72 -16.51 3.36 -20.72
C LEU A 72 -15.80 2.32 -21.60
N LEU A 73 -14.46 2.33 -21.68
CA LEU A 73 -13.70 1.46 -22.60
C LEU A 73 -12.95 0.29 -21.94
N GLN A 74 -12.96 0.13 -20.61
CA GLN A 74 -12.24 -0.95 -19.89
C GLN A 74 -10.80 -1.14 -20.37
N LEU A 75 -10.08 -0.03 -20.60
CA LEU A 75 -8.69 -0.08 -21.05
C LEU A 75 -7.75 -0.31 -19.85
N PRO A 76 -6.65 -1.08 -20.02
CA PRO A 76 -5.67 -1.30 -18.96
C PRO A 76 -5.00 0.04 -18.56
N ALA A 77 -4.92 0.29 -17.25
CA ALA A 77 -4.39 1.53 -16.66
C ALA A 77 -2.93 1.82 -17.09
N ASP A 78 -2.17 0.79 -17.42
CA ASP A 78 -0.79 0.90 -17.91
C ASP A 78 -0.68 1.68 -19.22
N LEU A 79 -1.67 1.62 -20.11
CA LEU A 79 -1.59 2.27 -21.42
C LEU A 79 -1.50 3.80 -21.29
N ILE A 80 -2.26 4.39 -20.35
CA ILE A 80 -2.24 5.84 -20.11
C ILE A 80 -0.94 6.26 -19.44
N ARG A 81 -0.43 5.44 -18.51
CA ARG A 81 0.86 5.67 -17.86
C ARG A 81 1.98 5.75 -18.90
N TRP A 82 2.07 4.77 -19.80
CA TRP A 82 3.07 4.75 -20.86
C TRP A 82 2.92 5.91 -21.85
N LEU A 83 1.68 6.25 -22.27
CA LEU A 83 1.44 7.40 -23.13
C LEU A 83 1.88 8.73 -22.48
N GLY A 84 1.60 8.91 -21.19
CA GLY A 84 2.03 10.08 -20.42
C GLY A 84 3.55 10.21 -20.32
N LEU A 85 4.24 9.11 -20.02
CA LEU A 85 5.71 9.07 -19.95
C LEU A 85 6.37 9.37 -21.31
N ILE A 86 5.84 8.81 -22.41
CA ILE A 86 6.33 9.08 -23.77
C ILE A 86 6.21 10.58 -24.09
N VAL A 87 5.07 11.21 -23.77
CA VAL A 87 4.86 12.65 -23.99
C VAL A 87 5.84 13.49 -23.16
N LEU A 88 6.08 13.11 -21.90
CA LEU A 88 6.99 13.84 -21.00
C LEU A 88 8.44 13.79 -21.50
N VAL A 89 8.89 12.61 -21.94
CA VAL A 89 10.23 12.42 -22.53
C VAL A 89 10.38 13.22 -23.82
N LEU A 90 9.38 13.20 -24.71
CA LEU A 90 9.38 13.99 -25.94
C LEU A 90 9.47 15.50 -25.67
N LEU A 91 8.77 15.99 -24.65
CA LEU A 91 8.82 17.39 -24.25
C LEU A 91 10.19 17.78 -23.68
N GLY A 92 10.78 16.93 -22.83
CA GLY A 92 12.13 17.12 -22.30
C GLY A 92 13.17 17.18 -23.42
N LEU A 93 13.10 16.26 -24.39
CA LEU A 93 13.96 16.24 -25.58
C LEU A 93 13.80 17.50 -26.44
N ALA A 94 12.57 17.98 -26.63
CA ALA A 94 12.28 19.20 -27.38
C ALA A 94 12.90 20.45 -26.71
N MET A 95 12.99 20.49 -25.38
CA MET A 95 13.63 21.60 -24.65
C MET A 95 15.17 21.57 -24.77
N ILE A 96 15.79 20.38 -24.80
CA ILE A 96 17.24 20.21 -24.92
C ILE A 96 17.72 20.50 -26.35
N VAL A 97 17.01 19.98 -27.36
CA VAL A 97 17.43 20.04 -28.78
C VAL A 97 16.47 20.96 -29.58
N PRO A 98 16.88 22.17 -29.96
CA PRO A 98 15.99 23.13 -30.64
C PRO A 98 15.58 22.68 -32.06
N ALA A 99 16.32 21.74 -32.66
CA ALA A 99 15.98 21.14 -33.95
C ALA A 99 14.74 20.22 -33.89
N ILE A 100 14.47 19.59 -32.74
CA ILE A 100 13.30 18.72 -32.54
C ILE A 100 12.02 19.57 -32.47
N GLY A 101 12.08 20.75 -31.81
CA GLY A 101 10.95 21.69 -31.75
C GLY A 101 10.43 22.09 -33.13
N HIS A 102 11.33 22.38 -34.08
CA HIS A 102 10.95 22.73 -35.45
C HIS A 102 10.32 21.57 -36.23
N TRP A 103 10.68 20.31 -35.90
CA TRP A 103 10.10 19.12 -36.51
C TRP A 103 8.69 18.85 -35.98
N VAL A 104 8.47 19.07 -34.68
CA VAL A 104 7.17 18.94 -34.00
C VAL A 104 6.19 20.06 -34.41
N GLU A 105 6.66 21.29 -34.64
CA GLU A 105 5.81 22.41 -35.09
C GLU A 105 5.39 22.30 -36.56
N LYS A 106 6.15 21.59 -37.39
CA LYS A 106 5.93 21.47 -38.84
C LYS A 106 4.54 20.94 -39.25
N PRO A 107 3.95 19.91 -38.61
CA PRO A 107 2.57 19.50 -38.86
C PRO A 107 1.53 20.51 -38.37
N PHE A 108 1.78 21.19 -37.24
CA PHE A 108 0.84 22.17 -36.66
C PHE A 108 0.85 23.53 -37.39
N ALA A 109 1.95 23.89 -38.06
CA ALA A 109 2.06 25.08 -38.90
C ALA A 109 1.15 25.06 -40.14
N ARG A 110 0.55 23.91 -40.47
CA ARG A 110 -0.47 23.80 -41.53
C ARG A 110 -1.87 24.22 -41.07
N ILE A 111 -2.08 24.41 -39.77
CA ILE A 111 -3.36 24.86 -39.21
C ILE A 111 -3.34 26.40 -39.17
N PRO A 112 -4.29 27.11 -39.82
CA PRO A 112 -4.29 28.57 -39.85
C PRO A 112 -4.49 29.14 -38.44
N GLN A 113 -3.46 29.78 -37.89
CA GLN A 113 -3.53 30.44 -36.59
C GLN A 113 -4.47 31.65 -36.67
N ARG A 114 -5.72 31.48 -36.21
CA ARG A 114 -6.62 32.61 -35.96
C ARG A 114 -6.00 33.48 -34.86
N TYR A 115 -5.77 34.75 -35.18
CA TYR A 115 -5.16 35.74 -34.29
C TYR A 115 -5.96 35.82 -32.97
N VAL A 116 -5.45 35.21 -31.90
CA VAL A 116 -6.05 35.29 -30.57
C VAL A 116 -5.56 36.58 -29.92
N SER A 117 -6.47 37.45 -29.48
CA SER A 117 -6.15 38.77 -28.93
C SER A 117 -5.12 38.68 -27.77
N PRO A 118 -4.24 39.69 -27.62
CA PRO A 118 -3.13 39.68 -26.64
C PRO A 118 -3.55 39.43 -25.17
N ASP A 119 -4.80 39.69 -24.82
CA ASP A 119 -5.34 39.49 -23.48
C ASP A 119 -5.88 38.08 -23.21
N ARG A 120 -6.17 37.29 -24.27
CA ARG A 120 -6.58 35.88 -24.15
C ARG A 120 -5.44 34.88 -24.36
N GLY A 121 -4.26 35.34 -24.78
CA GLY A 121 -3.08 34.49 -25.02
C GLY A 121 -2.61 33.73 -23.77
N GLY A 122 -2.79 34.31 -22.57
CA GLY A 122 -2.47 33.65 -21.31
C GLY A 122 -3.36 32.43 -21.02
N PHE A 123 -4.66 32.52 -21.32
CA PHE A 123 -5.61 31.42 -21.10
C PHE A 123 -5.32 30.24 -22.04
N VAL A 124 -4.99 30.51 -23.32
CA VAL A 124 -4.66 29.46 -24.29
C VAL A 124 -3.34 28.75 -23.94
N LEU A 125 -2.35 29.52 -23.46
CA LEU A 125 -1.11 28.94 -22.97
C LEU A 125 -1.35 28.07 -21.71
N GLY A 126 -2.20 28.53 -20.79
CA GLY A 126 -2.64 27.75 -19.62
C GLY A 126 -3.37 26.46 -20.01
N LEU A 127 -4.24 26.51 -21.02
CA LEU A 127 -4.93 25.34 -21.55
C LEU A 127 -3.96 24.27 -22.08
N ALA A 128 -2.94 24.68 -22.84
CA ALA A 128 -1.93 23.76 -23.37
C ALA A 128 -1.05 23.15 -22.27
N LEU A 129 -0.71 23.93 -21.24
CA LEU A 129 0.11 23.46 -20.12
C LEU A 129 -0.63 22.51 -19.18
N GLY A 130 -1.96 22.66 -19.02
CA GLY A 130 -2.76 21.78 -18.16
C GLY A 130 -2.78 20.32 -18.62
N ALA A 131 -2.83 20.08 -19.93
CA ALA A 131 -2.80 18.71 -20.49
C ALA A 131 -1.46 17.99 -20.25
N VAL A 132 -0.36 18.74 -20.21
CA VAL A 132 0.99 18.22 -19.96
C VAL A 132 1.19 17.87 -18.47
N PHE A 133 0.38 18.44 -17.58
CA PHE A 133 0.52 18.31 -16.13
C PHE A 133 -0.08 17.04 -15.55
N VAL A 134 -1.04 16.44 -16.26
CA VAL A 134 -1.78 15.24 -15.85
C VAL A 134 -0.84 14.08 -15.45
N PRO A 135 0.18 13.67 -16.24
CA PRO A 135 1.03 12.54 -15.87
C PRO A 135 1.94 12.79 -14.65
N CYS A 136 2.12 14.04 -14.22
CA CYS A 136 2.99 14.39 -13.09
C CYS A 136 2.27 14.39 -11.73
N ALA A 137 0.94 14.24 -11.71
CA ALA A 137 0.13 14.21 -10.49
C ALA A 137 -0.20 12.77 -10.03
N GLY A 138 0.59 11.78 -10.49
CA GLY A 138 0.38 10.33 -10.41
C GLY A 138 -0.41 9.81 -9.20
N PRO A 139 0.16 9.73 -7.98
CA PRO A 139 -0.49 9.08 -6.84
C PRO A 139 -1.80 9.76 -6.42
N VAL A 140 -1.87 11.09 -6.53
CA VAL A 140 -3.05 11.86 -6.12
C VAL A 140 -4.17 11.74 -7.15
N LEU A 141 -3.82 11.73 -8.45
CA LEU A 141 -4.80 11.45 -9.51
C LEU A 141 -5.28 10.00 -9.46
N ALA A 142 -4.45 9.04 -9.05
CA ALA A 142 -4.89 7.67 -8.81
C ALA A 142 -5.93 7.63 -7.68
N ALA A 143 -5.69 8.29 -6.55
CA ALA A 143 -6.67 8.40 -5.46
C ALA A 143 -7.98 9.08 -5.90
N ILE A 144 -7.91 10.15 -6.71
CA ILE A 144 -9.11 10.82 -7.25
C ILE A 144 -9.84 9.94 -8.28
N THR A 145 -9.11 9.17 -9.07
CA THR A 145 -9.68 8.26 -10.08
C THR A 145 -10.34 7.06 -9.42
N VAL A 146 -9.73 6.49 -8.37
CA VAL A 146 -10.30 5.43 -7.55
C VAL A 146 -11.56 5.93 -6.84
N ALA A 147 -11.50 7.09 -6.18
CA ALA A 147 -12.67 7.72 -5.56
C ALA A 147 -13.76 8.11 -6.58
N GLY A 148 -13.40 8.34 -7.85
CA GLY A 148 -14.32 8.60 -8.95
C GLY A 148 -14.87 7.36 -9.64
N ALA A 149 -14.25 6.19 -9.44
CA ALA A 149 -14.69 4.91 -9.99
C ALA A 149 -15.68 4.20 -9.06
N THR A 150 -15.62 4.46 -7.76
CA THR A 150 -16.51 3.88 -6.74
C THR A 150 -17.82 4.64 -6.54
N GLY A 151 -18.04 5.77 -7.22
CA GLY A 151 -19.29 6.55 -7.14
C GLY A 151 -19.77 7.05 -8.50
N GLU A 152 -21.08 7.19 -8.67
CA GLU A 152 -21.63 8.02 -9.75
C GLU A 152 -20.95 9.39 -9.71
N LEU A 153 -20.72 10.05 -10.86
CA LEU A 153 -20.07 11.38 -10.98
C LEU A 153 -20.83 12.45 -10.16
N GLY A 154 -20.63 12.43 -8.85
CA GLY A 154 -21.39 13.19 -7.89
C GLY A 154 -20.78 14.57 -7.65
N PRO A 155 -21.52 15.46 -6.98
CA PRO A 155 -21.03 16.79 -6.60
C PRO A 155 -19.74 16.73 -5.76
N GLY A 156 -19.50 15.62 -5.04
CA GLY A 156 -18.29 15.39 -4.24
C GLY A 156 -17.00 15.32 -5.07
N THR A 157 -16.99 14.54 -6.16
CA THR A 157 -15.81 14.38 -7.04
C THR A 157 -15.49 15.68 -7.78
N ILE A 158 -16.52 16.41 -8.22
CA ILE A 158 -16.37 17.73 -8.85
C ILE A 158 -15.79 18.73 -7.85
N ALA A 159 -16.32 18.77 -6.62
CA ALA A 159 -15.84 19.66 -5.57
C ALA A 159 -14.39 19.33 -5.17
N LEU A 160 -14.03 18.04 -5.11
CA LEU A 160 -12.67 17.60 -4.81
C LEU A 160 -11.68 18.00 -5.90
N THR A 161 -12.05 17.81 -7.17
CA THR A 161 -11.21 18.16 -8.33
C THR A 161 -11.00 19.66 -8.44
N LEU A 162 -12.05 20.46 -8.17
CA LEU A 162 -11.96 21.92 -8.12
C LEU A 162 -11.07 22.39 -6.96
N ALA A 163 -11.22 21.80 -5.77
CA ALA A 163 -10.39 22.14 -4.62
C ALA A 163 -8.91 21.82 -4.86
N PHE A 164 -8.61 20.68 -5.50
CA PHE A 164 -7.27 20.32 -5.93
C PHE A 164 -6.69 21.29 -6.95
N ALA A 165 -7.48 21.65 -7.97
CA ALA A 165 -7.05 22.62 -8.98
C ALA A 165 -6.75 24.01 -8.36
N VAL A 166 -7.54 24.44 -7.37
CA VAL A 166 -7.29 25.68 -6.61
C VAL A 166 -6.04 25.55 -5.74
N GLY A 167 -5.79 24.39 -5.12
CA GLY A 167 -4.55 24.11 -4.38
C GLY A 167 -3.30 24.27 -5.23
N CYS A 168 -3.29 23.71 -6.45
CA CYS A 168 -2.18 23.85 -7.41
C CYS A 168 -1.98 25.29 -7.90
N ALA A 169 -3.07 26.05 -8.03
CA ALA A 169 -3.08 27.41 -8.53
C ALA A 169 -2.33 28.39 -7.62
N ILE A 170 -2.37 28.18 -6.30
CA ILE A 170 -1.84 29.12 -5.30
C ILE A 170 -0.29 29.21 -5.38
N PRO A 171 0.50 28.11 -5.31
CA PRO A 171 1.95 28.16 -5.45
C PRO A 171 2.39 28.71 -6.80
N LEU A 172 1.73 28.28 -7.89
CA LEU A 172 2.04 28.73 -9.25
C LEU A 172 1.84 30.25 -9.42
N LEU A 173 0.80 30.81 -8.81
CA LEU A 173 0.57 32.26 -8.82
C LEU A 173 1.64 33.01 -8.03
N VAL A 174 2.03 32.50 -6.85
CA VAL A 174 3.09 33.07 -6.02
C VAL A 174 4.42 33.07 -6.78
N PHE A 175 4.80 31.95 -7.39
CA PHE A 175 5.99 31.85 -8.20
C PHE A 175 5.91 32.82 -9.39
N ALA A 176 4.85 32.80 -10.20
CA ALA A 176 4.71 33.69 -11.35
C ALA A 176 4.87 35.18 -11.00
N LEU A 177 4.36 35.61 -9.84
CA LEU A 177 4.53 36.99 -9.34
C LEU A 177 5.95 37.26 -8.85
N ALA A 178 6.57 36.34 -8.11
CA ALA A 178 7.94 36.46 -7.62
C ALA A 178 8.96 36.52 -8.77
N GLY A 179 8.76 35.72 -9.82
CA GLY A 179 9.61 35.72 -11.00
C GLY A 179 9.59 37.02 -11.77
N ARG A 180 8.45 37.71 -11.81
CA ARG A 180 8.34 39.04 -12.46
C ARG A 180 9.21 40.08 -11.76
N GLN A 181 9.31 40.04 -10.43
CA GLN A 181 10.22 40.91 -9.68
C GLN A 181 11.69 40.52 -9.91
N LEU A 182 12.00 39.22 -9.85
CA LEU A 182 13.37 38.72 -9.97
C LEU A 182 13.95 38.93 -11.39
N ALA A 183 13.15 38.73 -12.43
CA ALA A 183 13.54 38.91 -13.84
C ALA A 183 13.82 40.37 -14.22
N THR A 184 13.27 41.34 -13.48
CA THR A 184 13.59 42.77 -13.66
C THR A 184 14.87 43.18 -12.95
N ARG A 185 15.27 42.47 -11.87
CA ARG A 185 16.46 42.80 -11.07
C ARG A 185 17.75 42.11 -11.53
N ILE A 186 17.67 40.94 -12.15
CA ILE A 186 18.86 40.13 -12.44
C ILE A 186 19.10 40.02 -13.95
N ALA A 187 19.90 40.93 -14.51
CA ALA A 187 20.30 40.90 -15.92
C ALA A 187 21.15 39.64 -16.27
N ALA A 188 21.91 39.12 -15.30
CA ALA A 188 22.74 37.92 -15.45
C ALA A 188 21.93 36.64 -15.76
N PHE A 189 20.65 36.60 -15.38
CA PHE A 189 19.76 35.47 -15.67
C PHE A 189 19.47 35.35 -17.17
N ARG A 190 19.50 36.47 -17.93
CA ARG A 190 19.30 36.46 -19.39
C ARG A 190 20.47 35.84 -20.16
N THR A 191 21.69 35.99 -19.66
CA THR A 191 22.91 35.46 -20.32
C THR A 191 23.13 33.96 -20.13
N ARG A 192 22.47 33.31 -19.16
CA ARG A 192 22.56 31.85 -18.90
C ARG A 192 21.26 31.10 -19.17
N GLN A 193 20.29 31.72 -19.86
CA GLN A 193 18.95 31.15 -20.12
C GLN A 193 19.00 29.77 -20.77
N ARG A 194 19.90 29.58 -21.74
CA ARG A 194 20.01 28.30 -22.45
C ARG A 194 20.48 27.17 -21.53
N LEU A 195 21.37 27.47 -20.59
CA LEU A 195 21.92 26.49 -19.66
C LEU A 195 20.85 26.08 -18.62
N VAL A 196 20.05 27.02 -18.14
CA VAL A 196 18.91 26.73 -17.25
C VAL A 196 17.85 25.89 -17.96
N GLN A 197 17.54 26.17 -19.23
CA GLN A 197 16.55 25.42 -20.01
C GLN A 197 17.01 23.99 -20.34
N VAL A 198 18.30 23.80 -20.63
CA VAL A 198 18.86 22.47 -20.88
C VAL A 198 18.94 21.67 -19.59
N ALA A 199 19.35 22.30 -18.48
CA ALA A 199 19.37 21.65 -17.18
C ALA A 199 17.96 21.21 -16.74
N SER A 200 16.94 22.06 -16.94
CA SER A 200 15.56 21.70 -16.60
C SER A 200 15.01 20.58 -17.48
N GLY A 201 15.28 20.61 -18.79
CA GLY A 201 14.91 19.52 -19.71
C GLY A 201 15.59 18.19 -19.34
N ALA A 202 16.86 18.22 -18.93
CA ALA A 202 17.59 17.02 -18.51
C ALA A 202 17.03 16.42 -17.22
N VAL A 203 16.66 17.26 -16.25
CA VAL A 203 16.00 16.83 -15.00
C VAL A 203 14.64 16.19 -15.28
N MET A 204 13.84 16.73 -16.21
CA MET A 204 12.55 16.13 -16.59
C MET A 204 12.72 14.73 -17.20
N ILE A 205 13.70 14.54 -18.10
CA ILE A 205 13.95 13.24 -18.70
C ILE A 205 14.45 12.25 -17.63
N ALA A 206 15.38 12.67 -16.77
CA ALA A 206 15.87 11.84 -15.69
C ALA A 206 14.73 11.37 -14.76
N LEU A 207 13.79 12.25 -14.45
CA LEU A 207 12.62 11.92 -13.65
C LEU A 207 11.65 10.97 -14.39
N ALA A 208 11.37 11.21 -15.67
CA ALA A 208 10.53 10.32 -16.47
C ALA A 208 11.11 8.90 -16.57
N VAL A 209 12.44 8.80 -16.72
CA VAL A 209 13.16 7.51 -16.71
C VAL A 209 13.06 6.87 -15.32
N ALA A 210 13.27 7.62 -14.24
CA ALA A 210 13.13 7.10 -12.87
C ALA A 210 11.71 6.56 -12.57
N LEU A 211 10.67 7.24 -13.07
CA LEU A 211 9.28 6.77 -12.97
C LEU A 211 9.01 5.50 -13.81
N THR A 212 9.78 5.26 -14.87
CA THR A 212 9.66 4.03 -15.68
C THR A 212 10.20 2.80 -14.93
N PHE A 213 11.17 3.00 -14.04
CA PHE A 213 11.76 1.95 -13.21
C PHE A 213 11.08 1.80 -11.83
N ASN A 214 9.89 2.38 -11.63
CA ASN A 214 9.17 2.36 -10.34
C ASN A 214 10.03 2.81 -9.14
N VAL A 215 10.94 3.75 -9.35
CA VAL A 215 11.81 4.26 -8.27
C VAL A 215 10.99 4.92 -7.15
N SER A 216 9.77 5.39 -7.43
CA SER A 216 8.83 5.86 -6.40
C SER A 216 8.38 4.77 -5.44
N ASP A 217 8.16 3.55 -5.92
CA ASP A 217 7.80 2.40 -5.08
C ASP A 217 9.03 1.95 -4.27
N VAL A 218 10.21 2.01 -4.87
CA VAL A 218 11.48 1.71 -4.21
C VAL A 218 11.81 2.74 -3.12
N ILE A 219 11.54 4.04 -3.32
CA ILE A 219 11.72 5.08 -2.29
C ILE A 219 10.67 4.97 -1.19
N GLN A 220 9.42 4.62 -1.52
CA GLN A 220 8.37 4.33 -0.54
C GLN A 220 8.70 3.10 0.31
N ARG A 221 9.37 2.09 -0.27
CA ARG A 221 9.85 0.89 0.43
C ARG A 221 11.14 1.11 1.23
N LEU A 222 12.06 1.96 0.75
CA LEU A 222 13.35 2.24 1.41
C LEU A 222 13.24 3.23 2.59
N ILE A 223 12.17 4.02 2.65
CA ILE A 223 11.89 4.93 3.77
C ILE A 223 10.38 4.87 4.07
N PRO A 224 9.92 3.89 4.87
CA PRO A 224 8.63 3.99 5.53
C PRO A 224 8.62 5.32 6.30
N ASN A 225 7.54 6.09 6.24
CA ASN A 225 7.34 7.33 7.01
C ASN A 225 8.03 8.62 6.51
N TYR A 226 8.50 8.70 5.25
CA TYR A 226 8.96 10.01 4.72
C TYR A 226 7.82 11.05 4.68
N THR A 227 6.57 10.60 4.51
CA THR A 227 5.34 11.40 4.61
C THR A 227 5.11 11.93 6.02
N GLU A 228 5.39 11.14 7.06
CA GLU A 228 5.32 11.59 8.46
C GLU A 228 6.44 12.56 8.80
N ALA A 229 7.67 12.34 8.29
CA ALA A 229 8.77 13.28 8.44
C ALA A 229 8.48 14.62 7.74
N LEU A 230 7.79 14.58 6.59
CA LEU A 230 7.31 15.78 5.89
C LEU A 230 6.14 16.45 6.63
N ALA A 231 5.25 15.67 7.25
CA ALA A 231 4.15 16.16 8.07
C ALA A 231 4.65 16.80 9.39
N ALA A 232 5.65 16.18 10.03
CA ALA A 232 6.36 16.71 11.20
C ALA A 232 7.13 17.99 10.85
N ALA A 233 7.72 18.07 9.66
CA ALA A 233 8.33 19.29 9.14
C ALA A 233 7.29 20.37 8.75
N ALA A 234 6.02 20.00 8.55
CA ALA A 234 4.92 20.89 8.18
C ALA A 234 4.08 21.41 9.36
N GLY A 235 4.36 20.96 10.60
CA GLY A 235 3.77 21.47 11.84
C GLY A 235 2.58 20.67 12.36
N SER A 236 2.40 20.73 13.68
CA SER A 236 1.48 19.88 14.48
C SER A 236 0.01 19.92 14.08
N GLY A 237 -0.44 20.93 13.32
CA GLY A 237 -1.83 21.04 12.87
C GLY A 237 -2.22 20.06 11.75
N VAL A 238 -1.26 19.46 11.05
CA VAL A 238 -1.56 18.46 9.99
C VAL A 238 -1.76 17.07 10.60
N SER A 239 -0.97 16.70 11.61
CA SER A 239 -1.16 15.47 12.39
C SER A 239 -2.45 15.51 13.21
N GLU A 240 -2.80 16.67 13.77
CA GLU A 240 -4.02 16.85 14.56
C GLU A 240 -5.28 16.78 13.69
N ALA A 241 -5.26 17.33 12.46
CA ALA A 241 -6.37 17.25 11.51
C ALA A 241 -6.51 15.90 10.78
N LEU A 242 -5.42 15.14 10.62
CA LEU A 242 -5.46 13.76 10.12
C LEU A 242 -5.90 12.78 11.22
N GLY A 243 -5.57 13.07 12.48
CA GLY A 243 -6.07 12.35 13.65
C GLY A 243 -7.55 12.64 13.94
N GLU A 244 -7.98 13.90 13.85
CA GLU A 244 -9.39 14.29 14.05
C GLU A 244 -10.33 13.65 13.01
N SER A 245 -9.88 13.46 11.76
CA SER A 245 -10.74 12.85 10.72
C SER A 245 -10.80 11.32 10.77
N ARG A 246 -9.87 10.65 11.47
CA ARG A 246 -9.91 9.20 11.73
C ARG A 246 -10.53 8.88 13.09
N ALA A 247 -10.44 9.80 14.05
CA ALA A 247 -11.04 9.63 15.37
C ALA A 247 -12.57 9.60 15.35
N ASP A 248 -13.21 10.21 14.34
CA ASP A 248 -14.66 10.15 14.12
C ASP A 248 -15.11 8.86 13.38
N ASP A 249 -14.19 7.98 12.99
CA ASP A 249 -14.51 6.68 12.39
C ASP A 249 -14.78 5.65 13.51
N ALA A 250 -16.02 5.14 13.56
CA ALA A 250 -16.45 4.21 14.59
C ALA A 250 -15.66 2.89 14.56
N LEU A 251 -15.25 2.44 13.36
CA LEU A 251 -14.47 1.23 13.21
C LEU A 251 -13.08 1.41 13.83
N PHE A 252 -12.46 2.56 13.58
CA PHE A 252 -11.15 2.91 14.12
C PHE A 252 -11.14 2.94 15.66
N GLN A 253 -12.22 3.39 16.30
CA GLN A 253 -12.32 3.37 17.77
C GLN A 253 -12.36 1.93 18.31
N CYS A 254 -13.12 1.03 17.68
CA CYS A 254 -13.14 -0.37 18.07
C CYS A 254 -11.79 -1.06 17.84
N GLN A 255 -11.08 -0.71 16.77
CA GLN A 255 -9.73 -1.20 16.52
C GLN A 255 -8.74 -0.72 17.58
N LEU A 256 -8.87 0.53 18.04
CA LEU A 256 -8.09 1.03 19.18
C LEU A 256 -8.41 0.23 20.46
N HIS A 257 -9.68 -0.07 20.72
CA HIS A 257 -10.06 -0.91 21.88
C HIS A 257 -9.47 -2.33 21.78
N ALA A 258 -9.54 -2.95 20.60
CA ALA A 258 -8.94 -4.26 20.32
C ALA A 258 -7.42 -4.26 20.56
N THR A 259 -6.73 -3.18 20.16
CA THR A 259 -5.29 -3.01 20.38
C THR A 259 -4.92 -2.94 21.88
N TYR A 260 -5.84 -2.49 22.73
CA TYR A 260 -5.62 -2.36 24.18
C TYR A 260 -6.29 -3.46 25.01
N ASP A 261 -6.71 -4.57 24.39
CA ASP A 261 -7.42 -5.69 25.03
C ASP A 261 -8.69 -5.25 25.80
N VAL A 262 -9.33 -4.17 25.36
CA VAL A 262 -10.60 -3.73 25.93
C VAL A 262 -11.73 -4.40 25.16
N ILE A 263 -12.32 -5.42 25.79
CA ILE A 263 -13.42 -6.18 25.23
C ILE A 263 -14.75 -5.52 25.62
N GLU A 264 -15.30 -4.69 24.73
CA GLU A 264 -16.67 -4.16 24.82
C GLU A 264 -17.44 -4.49 23.53
N GLY A 265 -18.73 -4.82 23.68
CA GLY A 265 -19.65 -5.05 22.56
C GLY A 265 -20.07 -3.71 21.97
N ASP A 266 -19.20 -3.12 21.18
CA ASP A 266 -19.34 -1.79 20.62
C ASP A 266 -20.11 -1.81 19.29
N ASP A 267 -20.81 -0.73 18.96
CA ASP A 267 -21.29 -0.46 17.60
C ASP A 267 -20.18 0.30 16.87
N CYS A 268 -19.47 -0.43 16.00
CA CYS A 268 -18.29 0.04 15.28
C CYS A 268 -18.64 0.57 13.88
N GLY A 269 -19.92 0.80 13.59
CA GLY A 269 -20.40 1.24 12.29
C GLY A 269 -20.47 0.10 11.26
N PRO A 270 -20.81 0.43 10.00
CA PRO A 270 -21.04 -0.56 8.96
C PRO A 270 -19.76 -1.29 8.57
N ALA A 271 -19.84 -2.60 8.36
CA ALA A 271 -18.72 -3.40 7.86
C ALA A 271 -18.31 -2.94 6.45
N PRO A 272 -17.00 -2.68 6.20
CA PRO A 272 -16.50 -2.42 4.86
C PRO A 272 -16.78 -3.59 3.91
N GLU A 273 -16.94 -3.31 2.61
CA GLU A 273 -17.10 -4.39 1.62
C GLU A 273 -15.76 -5.07 1.29
N PHE A 274 -15.85 -6.30 0.78
CA PHE A 274 -14.69 -7.02 0.23
C PHE A 274 -14.18 -6.32 -1.03
N ALA A 275 -12.99 -5.72 -0.94
CA ALA A 275 -12.39 -4.93 -1.98
C ALA A 275 -11.18 -5.67 -2.58
N GLY A 276 -11.10 -5.70 -3.92
CA GLY A 276 -9.91 -6.21 -4.60
C GLY A 276 -9.68 -7.72 -4.50
N ILE A 277 -10.70 -8.53 -4.16
CA ILE A 277 -10.55 -9.99 -4.09
C ILE A 277 -10.31 -10.58 -5.48
N GLN A 278 -9.21 -11.32 -5.64
CA GLN A 278 -8.82 -11.90 -6.94
C GLN A 278 -9.59 -13.19 -7.24
N GLU A 279 -9.81 -14.02 -6.23
CA GLU A 279 -10.47 -15.32 -6.33
C GLU A 279 -11.18 -15.67 -5.03
N TRP A 280 -12.29 -16.39 -5.14
CA TRP A 280 -13.00 -16.98 -3.99
C TRP A 280 -12.83 -18.49 -4.01
N LEU A 281 -12.35 -19.05 -2.89
CA LEU A 281 -12.30 -20.49 -2.66
C LEU A 281 -13.46 -20.91 -1.75
N ASN A 282 -13.83 -22.19 -1.82
CA ASN A 282 -14.89 -22.78 -1.01
C ASN A 282 -16.28 -22.11 -1.16
N THR A 283 -16.51 -21.33 -2.23
CA THR A 283 -17.84 -20.83 -2.60
C THR A 283 -18.42 -21.65 -3.77
N PRO A 284 -19.76 -21.76 -3.89
CA PRO A 284 -20.38 -22.44 -5.02
C PRO A 284 -19.94 -21.82 -6.36
N GLY A 285 -19.18 -22.56 -7.16
CA GLY A 285 -18.71 -22.10 -8.46
C GLY A 285 -17.62 -21.02 -8.42
N GLY A 286 -17.04 -20.72 -7.26
CA GLY A 286 -16.10 -19.60 -7.10
C GLY A 286 -16.77 -18.23 -7.17
N GLU A 287 -18.09 -18.17 -6.95
CA GLU A 287 -18.83 -16.90 -6.97
C GLU A 287 -18.42 -16.01 -5.78
N PRO A 288 -18.29 -14.70 -5.99
CA PRO A 288 -17.93 -13.77 -4.94
C PRO A 288 -19.05 -13.57 -3.93
N LEU A 289 -18.67 -13.39 -2.67
CA LEU A 289 -19.58 -12.93 -1.62
C LEU A 289 -19.40 -11.43 -1.41
N THR A 290 -20.43 -10.80 -0.86
CA THR A 290 -20.43 -9.39 -0.46
C THR A 290 -21.08 -9.27 0.91
N ILE A 291 -20.64 -8.33 1.74
CA ILE A 291 -21.26 -8.03 3.02
C ILE A 291 -22.75 -7.72 2.84
N ALA A 292 -23.10 -6.90 1.83
CA ALA A 292 -24.48 -6.59 1.52
C ALA A 292 -25.32 -7.82 1.11
N GLY A 293 -24.70 -8.80 0.44
CA GLY A 293 -25.35 -10.05 0.05
C GLY A 293 -25.59 -11.02 1.21
N LEU A 294 -24.91 -10.79 2.33
CA LEU A 294 -25.01 -11.57 3.56
C LEU A 294 -25.92 -10.91 4.60
N ALA A 295 -26.59 -9.80 4.27
CA ALA A 295 -27.56 -9.16 5.15
C ALA A 295 -28.59 -10.15 5.69
N GLY A 296 -28.88 -10.05 7.00
CA GLY A 296 -29.70 -11.01 7.74
C GLY A 296 -28.92 -12.19 8.32
N ARG A 297 -27.60 -12.28 8.12
CA ARG A 297 -26.71 -13.27 8.72
C ARG A 297 -25.71 -12.61 9.64
N VAL A 298 -25.31 -13.31 10.69
CA VAL A 298 -24.14 -12.95 11.48
C VAL A 298 -22.90 -13.41 10.71
N VAL A 299 -21.97 -12.51 10.46
CA VAL A 299 -20.78 -12.77 9.64
C VAL A 299 -19.52 -12.58 10.47
N LEU A 300 -18.63 -13.56 10.47
CA LEU A 300 -17.26 -13.40 10.98
C LEU A 300 -16.32 -13.20 9.80
N VAL A 301 -15.63 -12.06 9.76
CA VAL A 301 -14.54 -11.80 8.82
C VAL A 301 -13.22 -12.05 9.55
N ASP A 302 -12.53 -13.11 9.16
CA ASP A 302 -11.30 -13.62 9.78
C ASP A 302 -10.11 -13.41 8.84
N PHE A 303 -9.17 -12.53 9.22
CA PHE A 303 -7.94 -12.28 8.49
C PHE A 303 -6.87 -13.28 8.90
N TRP A 304 -6.34 -14.02 7.93
CA TRP A 304 -5.38 -15.09 8.18
C TRP A 304 -4.35 -15.21 7.05
N ALA A 305 -3.26 -15.88 7.36
CA ALA A 305 -2.24 -16.34 6.42
C ALA A 305 -1.97 -17.82 6.69
N TYR A 306 -1.75 -18.64 5.65
CA TYR A 306 -1.72 -20.08 5.86
C TYR A 306 -0.45 -20.55 6.58
N SER A 307 0.68 -19.85 6.46
CA SER A 307 1.91 -20.20 7.17
C SER A 307 2.02 -19.53 8.55
N CYS A 308 1.08 -18.66 8.93
CA CYS A 308 0.98 -18.05 10.25
C CYS A 308 0.56 -19.08 11.33
N ILE A 309 1.43 -19.35 12.30
CA ILE A 309 1.14 -20.37 13.33
C ILE A 309 -0.03 -19.96 14.25
N ASN A 310 -0.15 -18.67 14.56
CA ASN A 310 -1.23 -18.14 15.38
C ASN A 310 -2.58 -18.39 14.69
N CYS A 311 -2.64 -18.13 13.39
CA CYS A 311 -3.77 -18.40 12.53
C CYS A 311 -4.10 -19.90 12.50
N GLN A 312 -3.10 -20.78 12.35
CA GLN A 312 -3.31 -22.24 12.38
C GLN A 312 -3.90 -22.75 13.71
N ARG A 313 -3.69 -22.05 14.83
CA ARG A 313 -4.29 -22.38 16.13
C ARG A 313 -5.73 -21.88 16.26
N GLU A 314 -6.05 -20.73 15.68
CA GLU A 314 -7.39 -20.12 15.76
C GLU A 314 -8.39 -20.73 14.77
N LEU A 315 -7.96 -21.00 13.52
CA LEU A 315 -8.83 -21.50 12.44
C LEU A 315 -9.67 -22.74 12.78
N PRO A 316 -9.20 -23.72 13.58
CA PRO A 316 -10.05 -24.82 14.05
C PRO A 316 -11.29 -24.37 14.84
N HIS A 317 -11.19 -23.29 15.62
CA HIS A 317 -12.33 -22.70 16.33
C HIS A 317 -13.33 -22.09 15.35
N VAL A 318 -12.83 -21.27 14.40
CA VAL A 318 -13.65 -20.66 13.34
C VAL A 318 -14.37 -21.71 12.49
N GLN A 319 -13.67 -22.76 12.09
CA GLN A 319 -14.24 -23.88 11.34
C GLN A 319 -15.36 -24.57 12.13
N ALA A 320 -15.15 -24.82 13.43
CA ALA A 320 -16.15 -25.46 14.26
C ALA A 320 -17.40 -24.59 14.45
N TRP A 321 -17.26 -23.26 14.56
CA TRP A 321 -18.39 -22.34 14.58
C TRP A 321 -19.12 -22.29 13.24
N ALA A 322 -18.38 -22.26 12.13
CA ALA A 322 -18.94 -22.29 10.78
C ALA A 322 -19.83 -23.53 10.59
N GLU A 323 -19.40 -24.70 11.07
CA GLU A 323 -20.19 -25.93 11.04
C GLU A 323 -21.38 -25.91 12.01
N ALA A 324 -21.15 -25.51 13.27
CA ALA A 324 -22.17 -25.56 14.31
C ALA A 324 -23.32 -24.58 14.06
N TYR A 325 -23.02 -23.39 13.53
CA TYR A 325 -23.96 -22.28 13.44
C TYR A 325 -24.43 -21.95 12.01
N ALA A 326 -23.96 -22.66 10.98
CA ALA A 326 -24.37 -22.43 9.58
C ALA A 326 -25.90 -22.40 9.38
N ASN A 327 -26.63 -23.31 10.03
CA ASN A 327 -28.09 -23.40 9.93
C ASN A 327 -28.83 -22.38 10.81
N ALA A 328 -28.12 -21.73 11.74
CA ALA A 328 -28.66 -20.71 12.63
C ALA A 328 -28.51 -19.28 12.07
N GLY A 329 -27.92 -19.13 10.88
CA GLY A 329 -27.70 -17.81 10.26
C GLY A 329 -26.28 -17.26 10.43
N PHE A 330 -25.30 -18.09 10.82
CA PHE A 330 -23.90 -17.70 10.88
C PHE A 330 -23.15 -17.98 9.56
N THR A 331 -22.18 -17.14 9.21
CA THR A 331 -21.25 -17.35 8.08
C THR A 331 -19.86 -16.86 8.46
N ALA A 332 -18.86 -17.74 8.39
CA ALA A 332 -17.45 -17.34 8.48
C ALA A 332 -16.88 -17.07 7.08
N ILE A 333 -16.04 -16.05 6.95
CA ILE A 333 -15.28 -15.73 5.73
C ILE A 333 -13.83 -15.51 6.14
N GLY A 334 -12.95 -16.36 5.60
CA GLY A 334 -11.50 -16.19 5.78
C GLY A 334 -10.95 -15.27 4.71
N VAL A 335 -10.53 -14.06 5.06
CA VAL A 335 -9.77 -13.19 4.18
C VAL A 335 -8.30 -13.61 4.27
N HIS A 336 -7.83 -14.32 3.24
CA HIS A 336 -6.43 -14.72 3.17
C HIS A 336 -5.61 -13.57 2.60
N THR A 337 -4.94 -12.83 3.48
CA THR A 337 -4.01 -11.75 3.11
C THR A 337 -2.58 -12.25 3.32
N PRO A 338 -1.74 -12.29 2.28
CA PRO A 338 -0.41 -12.91 2.35
C PRO A 338 0.58 -12.08 3.18
N GLU A 339 1.40 -12.74 4.00
CA GLU A 339 2.58 -12.18 4.66
C GLU A 339 3.83 -12.30 3.78
N TYR A 340 3.94 -13.41 3.03
CA TYR A 340 5.08 -13.70 2.15
C TYR A 340 4.67 -13.83 0.68
N ALA A 341 5.63 -13.62 -0.23
CA ALA A 341 5.42 -13.73 -1.68
C ALA A 341 4.84 -15.10 -2.11
N PHE A 342 5.24 -16.19 -1.46
CA PHE A 342 4.73 -17.53 -1.79
C PHE A 342 3.26 -17.73 -1.40
N GLU A 343 2.73 -16.91 -0.48
CA GLU A 343 1.33 -16.95 -0.05
C GLU A 343 0.39 -16.26 -1.03
N HIS A 344 0.92 -15.45 -1.97
CA HIS A 344 0.13 -14.93 -3.09
C HIS A 344 -0.27 -16.02 -4.09
N VAL A 345 0.37 -17.19 -4.05
CA VAL A 345 0.07 -18.30 -4.95
C VAL A 345 -1.18 -19.04 -4.46
N VAL A 346 -2.31 -18.83 -5.15
CA VAL A 346 -3.63 -19.39 -4.76
C VAL A 346 -3.61 -20.90 -4.54
N ASP A 347 -2.84 -21.66 -5.33
CA ASP A 347 -2.73 -23.11 -5.15
C ASP A 347 -2.05 -23.49 -3.81
N ASN A 348 -1.10 -22.68 -3.32
CA ASN A 348 -0.49 -22.87 -2.00
C ASN A 348 -1.52 -22.62 -0.89
N VAL A 349 -2.31 -21.55 -1.03
CA VAL A 349 -3.41 -21.24 -0.10
C VAL A 349 -4.42 -22.37 -0.06
N ARG A 350 -4.82 -22.91 -1.22
CA ARG A 350 -5.74 -24.05 -1.31
C ARG A 350 -5.18 -25.28 -0.60
N ALA A 351 -3.92 -25.62 -0.83
CA ALA A 351 -3.26 -26.74 -0.15
C ALA A 351 -3.13 -26.51 1.37
N GLY A 352 -2.84 -25.27 1.79
CA GLY A 352 -2.80 -24.87 3.19
C GLY A 352 -4.15 -25.02 3.88
N ALA A 353 -5.21 -24.47 3.27
CA ALA A 353 -6.59 -24.59 3.74
C ALA A 353 -7.03 -26.04 3.88
N GLU A 354 -6.76 -26.89 2.88
CA GLU A 354 -7.08 -28.33 2.92
C GLU A 354 -6.35 -29.06 4.07
N ARG A 355 -5.07 -28.74 4.31
CA ARG A 355 -4.28 -29.34 5.39
C ARG A 355 -4.75 -28.93 6.78
N ILE A 356 -5.17 -27.67 6.94
CA ILE A 356 -5.68 -27.13 8.22
C ILE A 356 -7.13 -27.59 8.45
N GLY A 357 -7.88 -27.88 7.38
CA GLY A 357 -9.28 -28.30 7.44
C GLY A 357 -10.29 -27.15 7.28
N VAL A 358 -9.88 -26.05 6.64
CA VAL A 358 -10.75 -24.89 6.39
C VAL A 358 -11.68 -25.17 5.21
N THR A 359 -12.99 -25.18 5.46
CA THR A 359 -14.01 -25.42 4.43
C THR A 359 -14.99 -24.26 4.27
N PHE A 360 -14.94 -23.25 5.14
CA PHE A 360 -15.72 -22.02 4.95
C PHE A 360 -15.16 -21.19 3.79
N PRO A 361 -15.94 -20.25 3.22
CA PRO A 361 -15.51 -19.37 2.14
C PRO A 361 -14.19 -18.64 2.42
N ILE A 362 -13.29 -18.62 1.44
CA ILE A 362 -12.01 -17.91 1.53
C ILE A 362 -11.96 -16.85 0.43
N ALA A 363 -11.65 -15.62 0.80
CA ALA A 363 -11.39 -14.52 -0.11
C ALA A 363 -9.87 -14.35 -0.25
N ILE A 364 -9.33 -14.49 -1.47
CA ILE A 364 -7.92 -14.23 -1.74
C ILE A 364 -7.70 -12.72 -1.84
N ASP A 365 -6.90 -12.13 -0.95
CA ASP A 365 -6.64 -10.69 -0.87
C ASP A 365 -5.16 -10.36 -1.17
N ASN A 366 -4.69 -10.78 -2.35
CA ASN A 366 -3.29 -10.64 -2.76
C ASN A 366 -2.83 -9.19 -2.97
N ASP A 367 -3.76 -8.26 -3.15
CA ASP A 367 -3.47 -6.83 -3.36
C ASP A 367 -3.76 -6.01 -2.09
N TYR A 368 -4.04 -6.66 -0.95
CA TYR A 368 -4.38 -6.03 0.33
C TYR A 368 -5.60 -5.09 0.23
N GLY A 369 -6.49 -5.32 -0.73
CA GLY A 369 -7.63 -4.43 -0.99
C GLY A 369 -8.61 -4.46 0.19
N THR A 370 -8.91 -5.65 0.69
CA THR A 370 -9.82 -5.86 1.81
C THR A 370 -9.12 -5.56 3.13
N TRP A 371 -7.87 -5.99 3.29
CA TRP A 371 -7.00 -5.62 4.41
C TRP A 371 -6.99 -4.11 4.66
N ASN A 372 -6.75 -3.31 3.61
CA ASN A 372 -6.75 -1.85 3.70
C ASN A 372 -8.15 -1.26 3.89
N ALA A 373 -9.20 -1.89 3.34
CA ALA A 373 -10.58 -1.42 3.53
C ALA A 373 -11.03 -1.55 4.99
N TYR A 374 -10.53 -2.56 5.70
CA TYR A 374 -10.75 -2.78 7.12
C TYR A 374 -9.73 -2.06 8.01
N ASP A 375 -8.77 -1.31 7.47
CA ASP A 375 -7.64 -0.69 8.20
C ASP A 375 -6.94 -1.69 9.15
N ASN A 376 -6.84 -2.97 8.74
CA ASN A 376 -6.21 -4.03 9.53
C ASN A 376 -4.67 -3.93 9.45
N ASP A 377 -3.98 -4.38 10.49
CA ASP A 377 -2.51 -4.41 10.53
C ASP A 377 -1.91 -5.64 11.25
N VAL A 378 -2.75 -6.62 11.62
CA VAL A 378 -2.35 -7.80 12.42
C VAL A 378 -2.90 -9.10 11.84
N TRP A 379 -2.15 -10.19 12.05
CA TRP A 379 -2.62 -11.56 11.89
C TRP A 379 -2.56 -12.34 13.22
N PRO A 380 -3.55 -13.19 13.52
CA PRO A 380 -4.90 -13.16 12.96
C PRO A 380 -5.69 -11.94 13.46
N ALA A 381 -6.77 -11.60 12.77
CA ALA A 381 -7.70 -10.56 13.19
C ALA A 381 -9.14 -10.93 12.84
N SER A 382 -10.06 -10.71 13.77
CA SER A 382 -11.47 -11.06 13.66
C SER A 382 -12.34 -9.82 13.70
N TYR A 383 -13.31 -9.73 12.80
CA TYR A 383 -14.35 -8.71 12.79
C TYR A 383 -15.71 -9.41 12.76
N LEU A 384 -16.46 -9.27 13.85
CA LEU A 384 -17.80 -9.85 13.95
C LEU A 384 -18.84 -8.82 13.51
N VAL A 385 -19.63 -9.19 12.52
CA VAL A 385 -20.67 -8.37 11.90
C VAL A 385 -22.04 -8.98 12.23
N ASP A 386 -22.99 -8.17 12.66
CA ASP A 386 -24.34 -8.64 12.94
C ASP A 386 -25.21 -8.74 11.67
N ALA A 387 -26.47 -9.13 11.87
CA ALA A 387 -27.43 -9.30 10.79
C ALA A 387 -27.85 -8.00 10.07
N THR A 388 -27.57 -6.81 10.62
CA THR A 388 -27.83 -5.53 9.95
C THR A 388 -26.64 -5.08 9.10
N GLY A 389 -25.47 -5.72 9.26
CA GLY A 389 -24.23 -5.38 8.57
C GLY A 389 -23.34 -4.42 9.36
N GLU A 390 -23.57 -4.27 10.66
CA GLU A 390 -22.74 -3.44 11.55
C GLU A 390 -21.69 -4.30 12.25
N VAL A 391 -20.47 -3.78 12.35
CA VAL A 391 -19.38 -4.42 13.09
C VAL A 391 -19.66 -4.24 14.57
N ARG A 392 -19.69 -5.36 15.30
CA ARG A 392 -20.05 -5.44 16.72
C ARG A 392 -18.88 -5.81 17.62
N TYR A 393 -17.81 -6.31 17.02
CA TYR A 393 -16.61 -6.72 17.72
C TYR A 393 -15.42 -6.75 16.77
N VAL A 394 -14.27 -6.32 17.28
CA VAL A 394 -12.97 -6.42 16.62
C VAL A 394 -12.00 -7.06 17.61
N PHE A 395 -11.22 -8.04 17.14
CA PHE A 395 -10.20 -8.69 17.93
C PHE A 395 -8.93 -8.86 17.12
N TYR A 396 -7.79 -8.58 17.74
CA TYR A 396 -6.46 -8.72 17.16
C TYR A 396 -5.66 -9.74 17.95
N GLY A 397 -4.99 -10.65 17.24
CA GLY A 397 -4.20 -11.72 17.85
C GLY A 397 -5.01 -13.00 18.07
N GLU A 398 -4.56 -13.83 19.00
CA GLU A 398 -5.11 -15.17 19.27
C GLU A 398 -5.65 -15.30 20.70
N GLY A 399 -6.63 -16.18 20.92
CA GLY A 399 -7.08 -16.56 22.27
C GLY A 399 -8.39 -15.94 22.77
N SER A 400 -9.18 -15.30 21.91
CA SER A 400 -10.52 -14.78 22.29
C SER A 400 -11.67 -15.76 22.01
N SER A 401 -11.36 -16.99 21.60
CA SER A 401 -12.36 -17.93 21.05
C SER A 401 -13.61 -18.14 21.93
N THR A 402 -13.47 -18.22 23.26
CA THR A 402 -14.62 -18.37 24.16
C THR A 402 -15.54 -17.15 24.14
N TYR A 403 -14.95 -15.96 24.11
CA TYR A 403 -15.71 -14.70 24.12
C TYR A 403 -16.33 -14.41 22.76
N GLU A 404 -15.57 -14.64 21.68
CA GLU A 404 -16.08 -14.56 20.31
C GLU A 404 -17.29 -15.47 20.09
N GLU A 405 -17.21 -16.73 20.53
CA GLU A 405 -18.35 -17.64 20.42
C GLU A 405 -19.56 -17.16 21.23
N GLN A 406 -19.34 -16.60 22.42
CA GLN A 406 -20.42 -16.01 23.20
C GLN A 406 -21.13 -14.91 22.41
N LEU A 407 -20.38 -13.97 21.84
CA LEU A 407 -20.93 -12.88 21.03
C LEU A 407 -21.63 -13.39 19.76
N ILE A 408 -21.05 -14.37 19.06
CA ILE A 408 -21.69 -15.01 17.90
C ILE A 408 -23.08 -15.51 18.29
N ARG A 409 -23.19 -16.23 19.42
CA ARG A 409 -24.46 -16.77 19.90
C ARG A 409 -25.45 -15.67 20.31
N GLU A 410 -24.98 -14.61 20.95
CA GLU A 410 -25.81 -13.45 21.31
C GLU A 410 -26.38 -12.77 20.07
N LEU A 411 -25.56 -12.49 19.05
CA LEU A 411 -25.98 -11.87 17.80
C LEU A 411 -26.92 -12.79 16.99
N LEU A 412 -26.73 -14.11 17.03
CA LEU A 412 -27.66 -15.05 16.38
C LEU A 412 -29.05 -15.03 17.03
N VAL A 413 -29.12 -14.94 18.36
CA VAL A 413 -30.40 -14.80 19.08
C VAL A 413 -31.00 -13.41 18.88
N GLU A 414 -30.17 -12.37 18.76
CA GLU A 414 -30.63 -11.02 18.42
C GLU A 414 -31.28 -10.98 17.04
N ALA A 415 -30.66 -11.62 16.04
CA ALA A 415 -31.18 -11.72 14.68
C ALA A 415 -32.46 -12.56 14.58
N GLU A 416 -32.51 -13.70 15.28
CA GLU A 416 -33.64 -14.64 15.28
C GLU A 416 -33.96 -15.12 16.71
N PRO A 417 -34.85 -14.43 17.45
CA PRO A 417 -35.11 -14.71 18.87
C PRO A 417 -35.60 -16.13 19.19
N ASP A 418 -36.18 -16.81 18.21
CA ASP A 418 -36.66 -18.19 18.33
C ASP A 418 -35.63 -19.24 17.86
N ALA A 419 -34.40 -18.82 17.53
CA ALA A 419 -33.34 -19.72 17.04
C ALA A 419 -32.92 -20.72 18.13
N ALA A 420 -33.07 -22.01 17.82
CA ALA A 420 -32.55 -23.09 18.66
C ALA A 420 -31.07 -23.33 18.35
N LEU A 421 -30.17 -22.69 19.10
CA LEU A 421 -28.74 -22.89 18.95
C LEU A 421 -28.28 -24.23 19.54
N PRO A 422 -27.29 -24.91 18.93
CA PRO A 422 -26.65 -26.06 19.56
C PRO A 422 -25.91 -25.66 20.85
N ALA A 423 -25.39 -26.64 21.58
CA ALA A 423 -24.45 -26.36 22.67
C ALA A 423 -23.20 -25.64 22.13
N ALA A 424 -22.57 -24.82 22.96
CA ALA A 424 -21.31 -24.18 22.60
C ALA A 424 -20.25 -25.23 22.23
N VAL A 425 -19.42 -24.89 21.25
CA VAL A 425 -18.32 -25.71 20.76
C VAL A 425 -17.31 -25.90 21.90
N GLN A 426 -16.88 -27.14 22.09
CA GLN A 426 -15.87 -27.48 23.10
C GLN A 426 -14.58 -27.87 22.40
N LEU A 427 -13.76 -26.87 22.11
CA LEU A 427 -12.38 -27.06 21.66
C LEU A 427 -11.42 -26.54 22.74
N PRO A 428 -10.29 -27.24 22.98
CA PRO A 428 -9.30 -26.77 23.92
C PRO A 428 -8.65 -25.50 23.39
N ASP A 429 -8.61 -24.46 24.22
CA ASP A 429 -7.78 -23.29 23.95
C ASP A 429 -6.30 -23.70 24.07
N THR A 430 -5.58 -23.57 22.95
CA THR A 430 -4.15 -23.91 22.86
C THR A 430 -3.26 -22.68 22.74
N THR A 431 -3.81 -21.50 23.04
CA THR A 431 -3.08 -20.23 23.01
C THR A 431 -1.91 -20.25 24.00
N PRO A 432 -0.68 -19.97 23.55
CA PRO A 432 0.46 -19.81 24.43
C PRO A 432 0.23 -18.70 25.46
N THR A 433 0.53 -18.96 26.73
CA THR A 433 0.32 -18.01 27.84
C THR A 433 1.61 -17.47 28.45
N ASP A 434 2.78 -17.87 27.93
CA ASP A 434 4.07 -17.41 28.48
C ASP A 434 4.37 -15.97 28.00
N PRO A 435 4.36 -14.96 28.90
CA PRO A 435 4.62 -13.57 28.52
C PRO A 435 6.05 -13.31 28.07
N ARG A 436 6.97 -14.28 28.27
CA ARG A 436 8.36 -14.21 27.83
C ARG A 436 8.63 -15.01 26.56
N GLN A 437 7.59 -15.54 25.91
CA GLN A 437 7.75 -16.27 24.67
C GLN A 437 8.53 -15.44 23.64
N SER A 438 9.42 -16.09 22.89
CA SER A 438 10.12 -15.46 21.78
C SER A 438 9.12 -14.89 20.78
N ARG A 439 9.40 -13.66 20.33
CA ARG A 439 8.65 -13.02 19.24
C ARG A 439 9.07 -13.65 17.91
N GLU A 440 8.23 -13.50 16.90
CA GLU A 440 8.58 -13.94 15.54
C GLU A 440 9.93 -13.36 15.10
N THR A 441 10.77 -14.25 14.56
CA THR A 441 12.12 -13.93 14.13
C THR A 441 12.22 -14.05 12.61
N TYR A 442 12.04 -12.93 11.92
CA TYR A 442 12.20 -12.84 10.46
C TYR A 442 13.66 -12.98 10.05
N LEU A 443 13.91 -13.75 8.99
CA LEU A 443 15.26 -14.03 8.48
C LEU A 443 15.60 -13.21 7.23
N GLY A 444 14.61 -12.75 6.47
CA GLY A 444 14.80 -11.88 5.30
C GLY A 444 15.31 -10.47 5.65
N ALA A 445 16.08 -9.86 4.75
CA ALA A 445 16.72 -8.56 4.98
C ALA A 445 15.75 -7.40 5.25
N ASP A 446 14.51 -7.46 4.77
CA ASP A 446 13.56 -6.35 4.90
C ASP A 446 13.01 -6.21 6.33
N ARG A 447 12.92 -7.33 7.07
CA ARG A 447 12.30 -7.40 8.41
C ARG A 447 13.21 -8.00 9.48
N VAL A 448 14.48 -8.29 9.14
CA VAL A 448 15.40 -8.97 10.05
C VAL A 448 15.47 -8.27 11.40
N ALA A 449 15.25 -9.06 12.45
CA ALA A 449 15.36 -8.64 13.84
C ALA A 449 16.08 -9.73 14.63
N TYR A 450 16.75 -9.36 15.71
CA TYR A 450 17.45 -10.31 16.60
C TYR A 450 18.64 -11.07 15.95
N TYR A 451 19.10 -10.67 14.76
CA TYR A 451 20.36 -11.18 14.23
C TYR A 451 21.53 -10.75 15.12
N ALA A 452 22.25 -11.73 15.62
CA ALA A 452 23.34 -11.55 16.58
C ALA A 452 24.71 -11.98 16.03
N GLY A 453 24.80 -12.25 14.73
CA GLY A 453 26.07 -12.53 14.07
C GLY A 453 26.83 -11.24 13.72
N GLY A 454 28.11 -11.40 13.41
CA GLY A 454 28.91 -10.32 12.80
C GLY A 454 28.74 -10.30 11.28
N GLY A 455 29.17 -9.20 10.64
CA GLY A 455 29.23 -9.11 9.19
C GLY A 455 28.06 -8.34 8.56
N ASP A 456 28.06 -8.32 7.23
CA ASP A 456 27.03 -7.68 6.42
C ASP A 456 25.83 -8.63 6.25
N TYR A 457 24.63 -8.09 6.45
CA TYR A 457 23.34 -8.79 6.27
C TYR A 457 22.53 -8.12 5.15
N GLY A 458 23.22 -7.58 4.14
CA GLY A 458 22.58 -7.04 2.94
C GLY A 458 22.01 -8.15 2.05
N VAL A 459 21.18 -7.76 1.09
CA VAL A 459 20.71 -8.69 0.04
C VAL A 459 21.89 -9.12 -0.83
N GLY A 460 22.08 -10.43 -1.01
CA GLY A 460 23.20 -10.99 -1.77
C GLY A 460 23.67 -12.35 -1.25
N GLU A 461 24.71 -12.90 -1.86
CA GLU A 461 25.38 -14.10 -1.36
C GLU A 461 26.46 -13.72 -0.33
N HIS A 462 26.42 -14.35 0.83
CA HIS A 462 27.30 -14.09 1.96
C HIS A 462 27.79 -15.41 2.56
N ASP A 463 29.02 -15.39 3.08
CA ASP A 463 29.56 -16.48 3.87
C ASP A 463 29.63 -16.03 5.33
N PHE A 464 28.80 -16.65 6.16
CA PHE A 464 28.66 -16.30 7.57
C PHE A 464 29.55 -17.22 8.41
N ALA A 465 30.23 -16.62 9.38
CA ALA A 465 31.02 -17.34 10.36
C ALA A 465 30.35 -17.21 11.73
N ASP A 466 30.32 -18.33 12.45
CA ASP A 466 29.77 -18.39 13.80
C ASP A 466 30.46 -17.36 14.71
N ALA A 467 29.65 -16.52 15.37
CA ALA A 467 30.14 -15.47 16.25
C ALA A 467 30.17 -15.97 17.70
N VAL A 468 31.08 -15.44 18.51
CA VAL A 468 31.21 -15.89 19.91
C VAL A 468 30.09 -15.30 20.75
N GLY A 469 29.10 -16.14 21.08
CA GLY A 469 28.02 -15.88 22.03
C GLY A 469 26.70 -15.50 21.35
N LEU A 470 25.61 -16.11 21.81
CA LEU A 470 24.25 -15.88 21.31
C LEU A 470 23.45 -15.15 22.40
N PRO A 471 22.99 -13.91 22.18
CA PRO A 471 22.16 -13.19 23.13
C PRO A 471 20.76 -13.81 23.20
N ASP A 472 20.10 -13.63 24.35
CA ASP A 472 18.75 -14.14 24.60
C ASP A 472 17.78 -13.74 23.47
N GLY A 473 17.11 -14.73 22.87
CA GLY A 473 16.18 -14.56 21.76
C GLY A 473 16.82 -14.20 20.41
N GLY A 474 18.16 -14.25 20.31
CA GLY A 474 18.90 -13.96 19.09
C GLY A 474 19.12 -15.18 18.19
N PHE A 475 19.46 -14.92 16.93
CA PHE A 475 19.91 -15.96 15.99
C PHE A 475 21.23 -15.60 15.31
N GLN A 476 21.96 -16.63 14.89
CA GLN A 476 23.23 -16.55 14.17
C GLN A 476 23.23 -17.49 12.97
N LEU A 477 23.99 -17.11 11.94
CA LEU A 477 24.15 -17.89 10.72
C LEU A 477 25.59 -18.41 10.62
N GLU A 478 25.73 -19.61 10.08
CA GLU A 478 27.00 -20.19 9.67
C GLU A 478 26.88 -20.75 8.24
N GLY A 479 27.98 -20.70 7.49
CA GLY A 479 28.07 -21.20 6.12
C GLY A 479 27.58 -20.19 5.09
N THR A 480 27.46 -20.67 3.85
CA THR A 480 27.05 -19.82 2.72
C THR A 480 25.53 -19.67 2.69
N TRP A 481 25.05 -18.44 2.59
CA TRP A 481 23.64 -18.08 2.48
C TRP A 481 23.44 -17.05 1.38
N THR A 482 22.34 -17.15 0.64
CA THR A 482 21.84 -16.04 -0.19
C THR A 482 20.74 -15.34 0.57
N VAL A 483 21.02 -14.13 1.03
CA VAL A 483 20.07 -13.26 1.73
C VAL A 483 19.15 -12.60 0.70
N GLY A 484 17.86 -12.92 0.77
CA GLY A 484 16.80 -12.27 0.02
C GLY A 484 16.08 -11.21 0.85
N PRO A 485 15.12 -10.48 0.24
CA PRO A 485 14.29 -9.52 0.98
C PRO A 485 13.44 -10.18 2.06
N GLU A 486 12.81 -11.32 1.75
CA GLU A 486 11.87 -12.03 2.64
C GLU A 486 12.43 -13.33 3.26
N SER A 487 13.50 -13.89 2.69
CA SER A 487 14.02 -15.21 3.09
C SER A 487 15.55 -15.32 3.01
N LEU A 488 16.07 -16.40 3.58
CA LEU A 488 17.44 -16.87 3.40
C LEU A 488 17.45 -18.18 2.60
N THR A 489 18.13 -18.20 1.46
CA THR A 489 18.35 -19.43 0.69
C THR A 489 19.64 -20.11 1.13
N SER A 490 19.56 -21.38 1.54
CA SER A 490 20.68 -22.17 2.05
C SER A 490 21.70 -22.53 0.96
N GLY A 491 22.98 -22.29 1.25
CA GLY A 491 24.11 -22.70 0.43
C GLY A 491 24.93 -23.82 1.08
N ALA A 492 26.24 -23.86 0.83
CA ALA A 492 27.12 -24.87 1.40
C ALA A 492 27.33 -24.66 2.90
N GLY A 493 27.09 -25.71 3.70
CA GLY A 493 27.30 -25.67 5.15
C GLY A 493 26.35 -24.75 5.92
N ALA A 494 25.21 -24.40 5.30
CA ALA A 494 24.23 -23.47 5.85
C ALA A 494 23.62 -24.01 7.15
N SER A 495 23.85 -23.29 8.25
CA SER A 495 23.18 -23.57 9.53
C SER A 495 22.72 -22.29 10.24
N ILE A 496 21.65 -22.40 11.03
CA ILE A 496 21.09 -21.34 11.84
C ILE A 496 21.10 -21.78 13.29
N ARG A 497 21.77 -21.02 14.16
CA ARG A 497 21.68 -21.20 15.61
C ARG A 497 20.68 -20.20 16.18
N LEU A 498 19.75 -20.68 17.00
CA LEU A 498 18.66 -19.89 17.58
C LEU A 498 18.61 -20.10 19.09
N ASP A 499 18.64 -19.01 19.85
CA ASP A 499 18.23 -18.97 21.25
C ASP A 499 16.75 -18.60 21.31
N TYR A 500 15.96 -19.34 22.07
CA TYR A 500 14.53 -19.14 22.15
C TYR A 500 13.95 -19.47 23.51
N ARG A 501 12.76 -18.93 23.78
CA ARG A 501 11.89 -19.35 24.88
C ARG A 501 10.51 -19.69 24.33
N ALA A 502 10.18 -20.98 24.29
CA ALA A 502 8.88 -21.47 23.83
C ALA A 502 8.66 -22.94 24.22
N ALA A 503 7.42 -23.42 24.14
CA ALA A 503 7.13 -24.86 24.24
C ALA A 503 7.30 -25.54 22.88
N LYS A 504 6.97 -24.82 21.81
CA LYS A 504 7.09 -25.24 20.42
C LYS A 504 7.83 -24.20 19.59
N VAL A 505 8.64 -24.68 18.66
CA VAL A 505 9.38 -23.84 17.70
C VAL A 505 9.08 -24.34 16.31
N TYR A 506 8.74 -23.43 15.42
CA TYR A 506 8.46 -23.70 14.03
C TYR A 506 9.41 -22.88 13.16
N LEU A 507 9.77 -23.42 12.01
CA LEU A 507 10.47 -22.69 10.95
C LEU A 507 9.59 -22.70 9.72
N ASP A 508 9.27 -21.53 9.19
CA ASP A 508 8.67 -21.41 7.87
C ASP A 508 9.76 -21.64 6.81
N VAL A 509 9.59 -22.72 6.04
CA VAL A 509 10.60 -23.22 5.11
C VAL A 509 9.98 -23.68 3.80
N GLY A 510 10.64 -23.36 2.69
CA GLY A 510 10.29 -23.78 1.35
C GLY A 510 11.43 -24.45 0.61
N GLY A 511 11.10 -25.06 -0.54
CA GLY A 511 12.05 -25.76 -1.41
C GLY A 511 11.96 -27.28 -1.29
N GLU A 512 12.97 -27.97 -1.82
CA GLU A 512 13.09 -29.43 -1.77
C GLU A 512 14.42 -29.83 -1.14
N GLY A 513 14.36 -30.58 -0.05
CA GLY A 513 15.57 -30.97 0.67
C GLY A 513 15.30 -31.46 2.09
N THR A 514 16.30 -31.38 2.95
CA THR A 514 16.24 -31.84 4.33
C THR A 514 16.74 -30.76 5.28
N LEU A 515 16.02 -30.56 6.37
CA LEU A 515 16.51 -29.78 7.51
C LEU A 515 16.85 -30.73 8.67
N THR A 516 17.96 -30.48 9.35
CA THR A 516 18.40 -31.27 10.51
C THR A 516 18.49 -30.38 11.73
N VAL A 517 17.73 -30.71 12.76
CA VAL A 517 17.64 -29.97 14.03
C VAL A 517 18.53 -30.63 15.07
N HIS A 518 19.48 -29.88 15.61
CA HIS A 518 20.34 -30.27 16.72
C HIS A 518 19.91 -29.54 18.00
N GLN A 519 19.60 -30.32 19.04
CA GLN A 519 19.22 -29.80 20.36
C GLN A 519 19.88 -30.62 21.46
N GLY A 520 20.99 -30.11 22.00
CA GLY A 520 21.83 -30.85 22.94
C GLY A 520 22.34 -32.15 22.32
N SER A 521 21.91 -33.30 22.84
CA SER A 521 22.23 -34.62 22.28
C SER A 521 21.19 -35.17 21.31
N ARG A 522 20.06 -34.48 21.10
CA ARG A 522 19.01 -34.89 20.17
C ARG A 522 19.33 -34.34 18.78
N THR A 523 19.17 -35.19 17.77
CA THR A 523 19.25 -34.81 16.36
C THR A 523 18.06 -35.41 15.63
N GLU A 524 17.37 -34.60 14.84
CA GLU A 524 16.18 -34.98 14.09
C GLU A 524 16.26 -34.39 12.69
N THR A 525 15.97 -35.20 11.68
CA THR A 525 15.95 -34.76 10.27
C THR A 525 14.51 -34.76 9.78
N ILE A 526 14.11 -33.65 9.15
CA ILE A 526 12.79 -33.41 8.60
C ILE A 526 12.94 -33.19 7.09
N GLU A 527 12.15 -33.92 6.30
CA GLU A 527 12.07 -33.74 4.85
C GLU A 527 11.21 -32.51 4.54
N VAL A 528 11.70 -31.63 3.66
CA VAL A 528 11.01 -30.44 3.17
C VAL A 528 10.67 -30.65 1.71
N SER A 529 9.39 -30.53 1.37
CA SER A 529 8.90 -30.60 0.00
C SER A 529 7.52 -29.95 -0.12
N GLY A 530 7.14 -29.58 -1.34
CA GLY A 530 5.85 -28.96 -1.62
C GLY A 530 5.83 -27.45 -1.36
N PRO A 531 4.64 -26.85 -1.22
CA PRO A 531 4.49 -25.43 -0.89
C PRO A 531 5.23 -25.07 0.41
N PRO A 532 5.90 -23.90 0.49
CA PRO A 532 6.52 -23.43 1.73
C PRO A 532 5.54 -23.45 2.90
N ASN A 533 5.98 -23.91 4.07
CA ASN A 533 5.15 -23.99 5.27
C ASN A 533 5.99 -24.17 6.54
N LEU A 534 5.32 -24.03 7.69
CA LEU A 534 5.82 -24.40 9.00
C LEU A 534 6.28 -25.86 9.10
N ALA A 535 7.54 -26.03 9.47
CA ALA A 535 8.12 -27.26 9.99
C ALA A 535 8.29 -27.16 11.51
N THR A 536 7.70 -28.10 12.27
CA THR A 536 7.84 -28.16 13.73
C THR A 536 9.21 -28.70 14.12
N LEU A 537 10.05 -27.85 14.71
CA LEU A 537 11.42 -28.20 15.10
C LEU A 537 11.50 -28.69 16.55
N VAL A 538 10.69 -28.08 17.41
CA VAL A 538 10.62 -28.42 18.84
C VAL A 538 9.16 -28.55 19.22
N SER A 539 8.85 -29.58 20.02
CA SER A 539 7.55 -29.73 20.66
C SER A 539 7.72 -30.30 22.07
N ARG A 540 7.28 -29.53 23.07
CA ARG A 540 7.33 -29.86 24.50
C ARG A 540 6.00 -29.53 25.16
N ALA A 541 5.81 -30.03 26.38
CA ALA A 541 4.60 -29.74 27.16
C ALA A 541 4.61 -28.35 27.80
N GLU A 542 5.79 -27.84 28.19
CA GLU A 542 5.93 -26.59 28.94
C GLU A 542 6.99 -25.70 28.27
N PRO A 543 6.81 -24.36 28.31
CA PRO A 543 7.74 -23.41 27.73
C PRO A 543 9.05 -23.35 28.53
N ALA A 544 10.17 -23.41 27.81
CA ALA A 544 11.50 -23.36 28.40
C ALA A 544 12.46 -22.60 27.49
N ASP A 545 13.48 -22.00 28.12
CA ASP A 545 14.62 -21.45 27.39
C ASP A 545 15.41 -22.60 26.76
N GLY A 546 15.93 -22.39 25.55
CA GLY A 546 16.64 -23.40 24.82
C GLY A 546 17.42 -22.84 23.65
N GLU A 547 18.47 -23.58 23.28
CA GLU A 547 19.22 -23.34 22.05
C GLU A 547 18.97 -24.50 21.10
N LEU A 548 18.84 -24.19 19.81
CA LEU A 548 18.85 -25.18 18.75
C LEU A 548 19.74 -24.71 17.59
N THR A 549 20.29 -25.67 16.84
CA THR A 549 20.95 -25.41 15.55
C THR A 549 20.19 -26.15 14.46
N VAL A 550 19.80 -25.46 13.39
CA VAL A 550 19.16 -26.05 12.21
C VAL A 550 20.15 -26.04 11.07
N GLU A 551 20.54 -27.20 10.57
CA GLU A 551 21.28 -27.35 9.32
C GLU A 551 20.29 -27.51 8.17
N LEU A 552 20.48 -26.77 7.08
CA LEU A 552 19.61 -26.84 5.91
C LEU A 552 20.40 -27.36 4.71
N SER A 553 19.87 -28.38 4.02
CA SER A 553 20.44 -28.80 2.74
C SER A 553 20.41 -27.64 1.73
N PRO A 554 21.37 -27.53 0.80
CA PRO A 554 21.42 -26.42 -0.15
C PRO A 554 20.15 -26.30 -1.00
N GLY A 555 19.65 -25.06 -1.16
CA GLY A 555 18.49 -24.74 -1.98
C GLY A 555 17.15 -24.66 -1.23
N LEU A 556 17.17 -24.73 0.10
CA LEU A 556 15.99 -24.46 0.94
C LEU A 556 15.90 -22.96 1.25
N ASP A 557 14.69 -22.42 1.26
CA ASP A 557 14.40 -21.04 1.66
C ASP A 557 13.83 -21.03 3.06
N ALA A 558 14.47 -20.32 3.99
CA ALA A 558 14.03 -20.12 5.37
C ALA A 558 13.49 -18.69 5.55
N TYR A 559 12.26 -18.54 6.06
CA TYR A 559 11.56 -17.25 6.11
C TYR A 559 11.54 -16.67 7.53
N SER A 560 10.94 -17.37 8.50
CA SER A 560 10.91 -16.93 9.89
C SER A 560 10.87 -18.11 10.87
N PHE A 561 11.31 -17.85 12.10
CA PHE A 561 10.96 -18.71 13.23
C PHE A 561 9.73 -18.16 13.95
N THR A 562 8.75 -19.01 14.18
CA THR A 562 7.56 -18.72 14.97
C THR A 562 7.44 -19.71 16.13
N PHE A 563 6.61 -19.37 17.12
CA PHE A 563 6.65 -20.01 18.43
C PHE A 563 5.25 -20.42 18.90
N GLY A 564 5.19 -21.37 19.83
CA GLY A 564 3.94 -21.77 20.49
C GLY A 564 4.13 -22.63 21.73
#